data_AF-A0A836S9H6-F1
#
_entry.id   AF-A0A836S9H6-F1
#
_cell.length_a   1.000
_cell.length_b   1.000
_cell.length_c   1.000
_cell.angle_alpha   90.00
_cell.angle_beta   90.00
_cell.angle_gamma   90.00
#
_symmetry.space_group_name_H-M   'P 1'
#
loop_
_entity.id
_entity.type
_entity.pdbx_description
1 polymer ?
#
loop_
_entity_poly.entity_id
_entity_poly.type
_entity_poly.pdbx_seq_one_letter_code
_entity_poly.pdbx_strand_id
1 'polypeptide(L)'
;MTFEKEGDYKIQLVVIDELGASDTAHQTVIVIDPAPEVKADFTVTPKTGTEPLKITLNASASTGNITDYDWSITGSDEKTVFGKTATSTLTAGTYSIALTVTTSEGETDSYQYPKTIVVDPKPVEVVETPVDETTDEKVVDPKPVEVVETPDDETTDDKEGEAGEASDSSPTSYNSTARVRPQIIAAGVAPSKLARMDDHFDVVALIRPGVSRISAVSFQNTKGPLKLGMTRAGVLANGDEVYKLTLFFEPGSLGDVTFSTAWGSKPGQFNIVAMDEAQINSHTYPHLLVGYFPALPASSVAKRPATSSLSYDDRVRASPQVLMAGYSPAIVNVADNQFDVIAVIRPGLLPIEHVVLKQNDGLFRHEMEWVAETDNGDQIYKMVYLYEVGSLGTPGKTTEISYTDLWGPEAQQFRIEVVDQGGQRSHKFPDIEIGNFPELPR
;
A
#
# COMPACT_ATOMS: atom_id res chain seq x y z
N MET A 1 21.53 -14.25 32.19
CA MET A 1 20.93 -15.54 32.57
C MET A 1 19.84 -15.82 31.58
N THR A 2 19.85 -16.99 30.96
CA THR A 2 18.87 -17.39 29.94
C THR A 2 18.08 -18.56 30.51
N PHE A 3 16.76 -18.55 30.33
CA PHE A 3 15.87 -19.63 30.75
C PHE A 3 15.43 -20.39 29.51
N GLU A 4 15.70 -21.70 29.48
CA GLU A 4 15.44 -22.55 28.29
C GLU A 4 14.19 -23.42 28.44
N LYS A 5 13.51 -23.37 29.59
CA LYS A 5 12.32 -24.15 29.88
C LYS A 5 11.26 -23.28 30.52
N GLU A 6 9.99 -23.60 30.29
CA GLU A 6 8.89 -23.02 31.04
C GLU A 6 9.01 -23.29 32.55
N GLY A 7 8.51 -22.35 33.35
CA GLY A 7 8.52 -22.43 34.80
C GLY A 7 8.69 -21.07 35.48
N ASP A 8 8.46 -21.08 36.79
CA ASP A 8 8.64 -19.93 37.67
C ASP A 8 10.05 -19.95 38.26
N TYR A 9 10.85 -18.95 37.90
CA TYR A 9 12.24 -18.83 38.35
C TYR A 9 12.37 -17.75 39.40
N LYS A 10 12.72 -18.15 40.63
CA LYS A 10 13.00 -17.23 41.73
C LYS A 10 14.48 -16.87 41.74
N ILE A 11 14.79 -15.62 41.40
CA ILE A 11 16.14 -15.07 41.43
C ILE A 11 16.39 -14.48 42.82
N GLN A 12 17.51 -14.84 43.43
CA GLN A 12 17.95 -14.36 44.74
C GLN A 12 19.20 -13.49 44.59
N LEU A 13 19.19 -12.31 45.21
CA LEU A 13 20.37 -11.47 45.40
C LEU A 13 20.73 -11.48 46.88
N VAL A 14 21.96 -11.85 47.21
CA VAL A 14 22.52 -11.72 48.57
C VAL A 14 23.64 -10.70 48.52
N VAL A 15 23.56 -9.69 49.39
CA VAL A 15 24.62 -8.68 49.56
C VAL A 15 25.25 -8.91 50.92
N ILE A 16 26.58 -8.95 50.99
CA ILE A 16 27.35 -9.12 52.23
C ILE A 16 28.30 -7.93 52.35
N ASP A 17 28.31 -7.27 53.50
CA ASP A 17 29.24 -6.17 53.78
C ASP A 17 30.61 -6.66 54.29
N GLU A 18 31.56 -5.74 54.42
CA GLU A 18 32.93 -6.04 54.84
C GLU A 18 33.04 -6.55 56.29
N LEU A 19 31.98 -6.37 57.09
CA LEU A 19 31.89 -6.86 58.47
C LEU A 19 31.16 -8.21 58.55
N GLY A 20 30.72 -8.75 57.42
CA GLY A 20 30.06 -10.05 57.31
C GLY A 20 28.55 -10.03 57.53
N ALA A 21 27.92 -8.85 57.60
CA ALA A 21 26.46 -8.75 57.65
C ALA A 21 25.87 -8.96 56.25
N SER A 22 24.75 -9.68 56.15
CA SER A 22 24.13 -10.01 54.87
C SER A 22 22.66 -9.64 54.79
N ASP A 23 22.21 -9.16 53.63
CA ASP A 23 20.79 -8.97 53.30
C ASP A 23 20.42 -9.69 51.99
N THR A 24 19.15 -10.04 51.82
CA THR A 24 18.66 -10.84 50.70
C THR A 24 17.40 -10.27 50.06
N ALA A 25 17.42 -10.09 48.74
CA ALA A 25 16.26 -9.75 47.91
C ALA A 25 15.88 -10.87 46.95
N HIS A 26 14.60 -10.93 46.55
CA HIS A 26 14.09 -11.92 45.61
C HIS A 26 13.24 -11.28 44.50
N GLN A 27 13.32 -11.84 43.29
CA GLN A 27 12.45 -11.50 42.14
C GLN A 27 12.02 -12.78 41.43
N THR A 28 10.74 -12.89 41.07
CA THR A 28 10.23 -14.02 40.27
C THR A 28 10.14 -13.64 38.79
N VAL A 29 10.57 -14.54 37.91
CA VAL A 29 10.41 -14.48 36.46
C VAL A 29 9.57 -15.69 36.02
N ILE A 30 8.49 -15.45 35.28
CA ILE A 30 7.60 -16.50 34.76
C ILE A 30 7.95 -16.73 33.29
N VAL A 31 8.28 -17.96 32.92
CA VAL A 31 8.56 -18.38 31.55
C VAL A 31 7.46 -19.35 31.13
N ILE A 32 6.80 -19.09 30.01
CA ILE A 32 5.70 -19.91 29.47
C ILE A 32 6.13 -20.57 28.15
N ASP A 33 5.73 -21.83 27.93
CA ASP A 33 5.88 -22.49 26.63
C ASP A 33 4.79 -21.98 25.67
N PRO A 34 5.13 -21.47 24.48
CA PRO A 34 4.12 -21.13 23.49
C PRO A 34 3.38 -22.41 23.05
N ALA A 35 2.05 -22.39 23.08
CA ALA A 35 1.22 -23.52 22.64
C ALA A 35 1.58 -23.94 21.20
N PRO A 36 1.54 -25.26 20.88
CA PRO A 36 1.87 -25.73 19.54
C PRO A 36 0.87 -25.20 18.50
N GLU A 37 1.38 -24.39 17.57
CA GLU A 37 0.58 -23.70 16.56
C GLU A 37 -0.15 -24.71 15.63
N VAL A 38 -1.48 -24.70 15.67
CA VAL A 38 -2.32 -25.39 14.69
C VAL A 38 -2.14 -24.74 13.31
N LYS A 39 -2.03 -25.55 12.26
CA LYS A 39 -1.84 -25.06 10.89
C LYS A 39 -2.71 -25.83 9.89
N ALA A 40 -3.55 -25.13 9.15
CA ALA A 40 -4.33 -25.64 8.03
C ALA A 40 -3.49 -25.72 6.74
N ASP A 41 -3.60 -26.83 6.02
CA ASP A 41 -3.05 -26.98 4.67
C ASP A 41 -3.82 -28.07 3.91
N PHE A 42 -4.04 -27.89 2.61
CA PHE A 42 -4.76 -28.86 1.80
C PHE A 42 -4.47 -28.83 0.31
N THR A 43 -4.99 -29.86 -0.37
CA THR A 43 -4.99 -29.99 -1.82
C THR A 43 -6.40 -30.19 -2.38
N VAL A 44 -6.60 -29.77 -3.64
CA VAL A 44 -7.85 -29.93 -4.39
C VAL A 44 -7.55 -30.55 -5.75
N THR A 45 -8.32 -31.57 -6.14
CA THR A 45 -8.18 -32.26 -7.43
C THR A 45 -9.53 -32.72 -7.98
N PRO A 46 -9.84 -32.55 -9.29
CA PRO A 46 -9.14 -31.74 -10.28
C PRO A 46 -9.33 -30.23 -10.04
N LYS A 47 -8.50 -29.40 -10.68
CA LYS A 47 -8.51 -27.93 -10.49
C LYS A 47 -9.32 -27.17 -11.55
N THR A 48 -9.62 -27.84 -12.66
CA THR A 48 -10.41 -27.33 -13.78
C THR A 48 -11.16 -28.49 -14.46
N GLY A 49 -12.21 -28.19 -15.20
CA GLY A 49 -12.93 -29.17 -16.03
C GLY A 49 -14.29 -28.66 -16.49
N THR A 50 -15.05 -29.47 -17.22
CA THR A 50 -16.39 -29.12 -17.69
C THR A 50 -17.46 -29.56 -16.69
N GLU A 51 -18.54 -28.80 -16.55
CA GLU A 51 -19.64 -29.16 -15.66
C GLU A 51 -20.34 -30.48 -16.08
N PRO A 52 -20.82 -31.28 -15.11
CA PRO A 52 -20.59 -31.16 -13.67
C PRO A 52 -19.18 -31.64 -13.27
N LEU A 53 -18.41 -30.80 -12.56
CA LEU A 53 -17.06 -31.14 -12.11
C LEU A 53 -17.07 -31.66 -10.67
N LYS A 54 -16.74 -32.94 -10.49
CA LYS A 54 -16.53 -33.50 -9.15
C LYS A 54 -15.11 -33.25 -8.67
N ILE A 55 -14.96 -32.55 -7.54
CA ILE A 55 -13.68 -32.27 -6.89
C ILE A 55 -13.49 -33.05 -5.58
N THR A 56 -12.24 -33.34 -5.24
CA THR A 56 -11.80 -33.93 -3.98
C THR A 56 -10.96 -32.92 -3.21
N LEU A 57 -11.34 -32.71 -1.94
CA LEU A 57 -10.68 -31.85 -0.96
C LEU A 57 -9.91 -32.74 0.03
N ASN A 58 -8.62 -32.46 0.26
CA ASN A 58 -7.78 -33.27 1.13
C ASN A 58 -6.88 -32.41 2.04
N ALA A 59 -7.21 -32.40 3.33
CA ALA A 59 -6.52 -31.65 4.40
C ALA A 59 -5.42 -32.45 5.10
N SER A 60 -4.88 -33.50 4.48
CA SER A 60 -3.86 -34.34 5.13
C SER A 60 -2.53 -33.63 5.38
N ALA A 61 -2.33 -32.44 4.81
CA ALA A 61 -1.14 -31.61 5.02
C ALA A 61 -1.24 -30.71 6.26
N SER A 62 -2.43 -30.55 6.86
CA SER A 62 -2.60 -29.77 8.09
C SER A 62 -1.84 -30.40 9.28
N THR A 63 -1.34 -29.57 10.19
CA THR A 63 -0.59 -29.97 11.40
C THR A 63 -1.24 -29.45 12.68
N GLY A 64 -1.04 -30.16 13.79
CA GLY A 64 -1.68 -29.91 15.08
C GLY A 64 -2.64 -31.04 15.48
N ASN A 65 -3.13 -31.00 16.72
CA ASN A 65 -4.12 -31.96 17.25
C ASN A 65 -5.54 -31.63 16.75
N ILE A 66 -5.72 -31.64 15.43
CA ILE A 66 -6.95 -31.21 14.77
C ILE A 66 -8.06 -32.24 14.95
N THR A 67 -9.19 -31.81 15.51
CA THR A 67 -10.42 -32.59 15.68
C THR A 67 -11.45 -32.30 14.60
N ASP A 68 -11.50 -31.06 14.08
CA ASP A 68 -12.52 -30.63 13.13
C ASP A 68 -11.93 -30.01 11.86
N TYR A 69 -12.59 -30.27 10.73
CA TYR A 69 -12.21 -29.80 9.40
C TYR A 69 -13.45 -29.25 8.71
N ASP A 70 -13.44 -27.96 8.46
CA ASP A 70 -14.57 -27.21 7.92
C ASP A 70 -14.17 -26.57 6.60
N TRP A 71 -14.79 -27.00 5.50
CA TRP A 71 -14.47 -26.54 4.15
C TRP A 71 -15.47 -25.50 3.70
N SER A 72 -15.01 -24.33 3.27
CA SER A 72 -15.85 -23.35 2.61
C SER A 72 -15.62 -23.39 1.11
N ILE A 73 -16.71 -23.50 0.33
CA ILE A 73 -16.67 -23.39 -1.13
C ILE A 73 -17.51 -22.17 -1.52
N THR A 74 -16.82 -21.06 -1.82
CA THR A 74 -17.49 -19.83 -2.27
C THR A 74 -17.74 -19.91 -3.76
N GLY A 75 -19.00 -19.71 -4.17
CA GLY A 75 -19.46 -19.80 -5.55
C GLY A 75 -20.36 -21.02 -5.83
N SER A 76 -20.47 -21.97 -4.89
CA SER A 76 -21.37 -23.12 -4.96
C SER A 76 -22.63 -22.95 -4.11
N ASP A 77 -23.68 -23.69 -4.46
CA ASP A 77 -24.90 -23.79 -3.66
C ASP A 77 -24.65 -24.51 -2.33
N GLU A 78 -23.75 -25.50 -2.34
CA GLU A 78 -23.23 -26.16 -1.13
C GLU A 78 -22.02 -25.38 -0.61
N LYS A 79 -22.28 -24.45 0.32
CA LYS A 79 -21.28 -23.48 0.81
C LYS A 79 -20.29 -24.07 1.81
N THR A 80 -20.65 -25.19 2.45
CA THR A 80 -19.87 -25.78 3.54
C THR A 80 -19.88 -27.30 3.45
N VAL A 81 -18.70 -27.92 3.58
CA VAL A 81 -18.51 -29.38 3.59
C VAL A 81 -17.58 -29.75 4.75
N PHE A 82 -17.67 -30.95 5.31
CA PHE A 82 -16.90 -31.33 6.52
C PHE A 82 -16.01 -32.55 6.31
N GLY A 83 -14.99 -32.68 7.17
CA GLY A 83 -14.15 -33.87 7.31
C GLY A 83 -12.77 -33.76 6.66
N LYS A 84 -11.78 -34.50 7.16
CA LYS A 84 -10.39 -34.42 6.69
C LYS A 84 -10.20 -34.65 5.18
N THR A 85 -11.10 -35.42 4.58
CA THR A 85 -11.22 -35.57 3.13
C THR A 85 -12.68 -35.49 2.75
N ALA A 86 -13.01 -34.69 1.75
CA ALA A 86 -14.38 -34.43 1.31
C ALA A 86 -14.47 -34.38 -0.23
N THR A 87 -15.68 -34.47 -0.77
CA THR A 87 -15.93 -34.29 -2.21
C THR A 87 -17.12 -33.37 -2.43
N SER A 88 -17.05 -32.51 -3.44
CA SER A 88 -18.18 -31.67 -3.87
C SER A 88 -18.30 -31.67 -5.40
N THR A 89 -19.48 -31.34 -5.91
CA THR A 89 -19.77 -31.29 -7.35
C THR A 89 -20.14 -29.87 -7.74
N LEU A 90 -19.43 -29.32 -8.71
CA LEU A 90 -19.51 -27.92 -9.13
C LEU A 90 -20.14 -27.81 -10.53
N THR A 91 -21.01 -26.82 -10.71
CA THR A 91 -21.56 -26.40 -12.00
C THR A 91 -20.62 -25.42 -12.70
N ALA A 92 -20.97 -24.91 -13.87
CA ALA A 92 -20.17 -23.89 -14.55
C ALA A 92 -20.03 -22.64 -13.68
N GLY A 93 -18.79 -22.20 -13.48
CA GLY A 93 -18.51 -21.10 -12.55
C GLY A 93 -17.05 -21.05 -12.08
N THR A 94 -16.78 -20.07 -11.23
CA THR A 94 -15.47 -19.90 -10.58
C THR A 94 -15.64 -20.02 -9.07
N TYR A 95 -14.84 -20.90 -8.46
CA TYR A 95 -15.00 -21.26 -7.05
C TYR A 95 -13.71 -20.99 -6.27
N SER A 96 -13.87 -20.56 -5.03
CA SER A 96 -12.78 -20.41 -4.06
C SER A 96 -12.98 -21.38 -2.91
N ILE A 97 -11.92 -22.09 -2.51
CA ILE A 97 -11.98 -23.11 -1.47
C ILE A 97 -11.12 -22.67 -0.28
N ALA A 98 -11.69 -22.74 0.91
CA ALA A 98 -11.03 -22.53 2.19
C ALA A 98 -11.17 -23.76 3.07
N LEU A 99 -10.23 -23.96 3.98
CA LEU A 99 -10.29 -24.92 5.06
C LEU A 99 -10.08 -24.18 6.38
N THR A 100 -10.96 -24.38 7.34
CA THR A 100 -10.73 -24.06 8.74
C THR A 100 -10.53 -25.36 9.50
N VAL A 101 -9.48 -25.46 10.30
CA VAL A 101 -9.22 -26.58 11.20
C VAL A 101 -9.36 -26.12 12.64
N THR A 102 -9.86 -26.99 13.51
CA THR A 102 -10.00 -26.72 14.95
C THR A 102 -9.37 -27.85 15.76
N THR A 103 -8.66 -27.52 16.84
CA THR A 103 -8.10 -28.50 17.79
C THR A 103 -9.07 -28.84 18.92
N SER A 104 -8.77 -29.89 19.68
CA SER A 104 -9.52 -30.26 20.89
C SER A 104 -9.54 -29.15 21.96
N GLU A 105 -8.55 -28.27 21.95
CA GLU A 105 -8.39 -27.14 22.86
C GLU A 105 -9.12 -25.88 22.37
N GLY A 106 -9.72 -25.93 21.18
CA GLY A 106 -10.49 -24.82 20.59
C GLY A 106 -9.66 -23.83 19.79
N GLU A 107 -8.38 -24.12 19.52
CA GLU A 107 -7.54 -23.32 18.63
C GLU A 107 -7.94 -23.55 17.18
N THR A 108 -7.90 -22.50 16.37
CA THR A 108 -8.26 -22.56 14.95
C THR A 108 -7.19 -21.99 14.05
N ASP A 109 -7.06 -22.57 12.86
CA ASP A 109 -6.32 -21.96 11.74
C ASP A 109 -7.11 -22.13 10.45
N SER A 110 -6.92 -21.21 9.51
CA SER A 110 -7.62 -21.22 8.23
C SER A 110 -6.63 -21.06 7.08
N TYR A 111 -6.76 -21.94 6.08
CA TYR A 111 -6.01 -21.88 4.84
C TYR A 111 -6.95 -21.65 3.67
N GLN A 112 -6.64 -20.67 2.83
CA GLN A 112 -7.34 -20.41 1.58
C GLN A 112 -6.50 -20.95 0.43
N TYR A 113 -7.09 -21.80 -0.43
CA TYR A 113 -6.38 -22.25 -1.61
C TYR A 113 -6.12 -21.05 -2.55
N PRO A 114 -4.86 -20.79 -2.95
CA PRO A 114 -4.49 -19.51 -3.58
C PRO A 114 -4.93 -19.36 -5.04
N LYS A 115 -5.51 -20.40 -5.65
CA LYS A 115 -6.01 -20.40 -7.03
C LYS A 115 -7.50 -20.68 -7.05
N THR A 116 -8.23 -20.09 -7.99
CA THR A 116 -9.64 -20.42 -8.20
C THR A 116 -9.80 -21.74 -8.97
N ILE A 117 -10.88 -22.46 -8.69
CA ILE A 117 -11.32 -23.63 -9.47
C ILE A 117 -12.26 -23.11 -10.54
N VAL A 118 -11.95 -23.36 -11.80
CA VAL A 118 -12.76 -22.93 -12.95
C VAL A 118 -13.46 -24.13 -13.56
N VAL A 119 -14.78 -24.04 -13.66
CA VAL A 119 -15.63 -25.04 -14.29
C VAL A 119 -16.25 -24.46 -15.55
N ASP A 120 -15.91 -25.05 -16.69
CA ASP A 120 -16.40 -24.60 -17.98
C ASP A 120 -17.84 -25.12 -18.23
N PRO A 121 -18.70 -24.33 -18.90
CA PRO A 121 -20.03 -24.79 -19.29
C PRO A 121 -19.94 -25.94 -20.27
N LYS A 122 -20.92 -26.85 -20.22
CA LYS A 122 -20.98 -27.96 -21.18
C LYS A 122 -21.20 -27.40 -22.60
N PRO A 123 -20.40 -27.80 -23.61
CA PRO A 123 -20.59 -27.34 -24.98
C PRO A 123 -22.01 -27.61 -25.48
N VAL A 124 -22.66 -26.59 -26.05
CA VAL A 124 -23.99 -26.71 -26.64
C VAL A 124 -23.86 -27.37 -28.02
N GLU A 125 -24.45 -28.55 -28.21
CA GLU A 125 -24.56 -29.15 -29.55
C GLU A 125 -25.51 -28.29 -30.40
N VAL A 126 -24.96 -27.62 -31.42
CA VAL A 126 -25.73 -26.82 -32.38
C VAL A 126 -26.37 -27.77 -33.38
N VAL A 127 -27.70 -27.89 -33.33
CA VAL A 127 -28.47 -28.56 -34.39
C VAL A 127 -28.66 -27.55 -35.52
N GLU A 128 -27.89 -27.67 -36.59
CA GLU A 128 -28.06 -26.87 -37.80
C GLU A 128 -29.39 -27.23 -38.49
N THR A 129 -30.28 -26.25 -38.60
CA THR A 129 -31.43 -26.30 -39.51
C THR A 129 -31.03 -25.70 -40.87
N PRO A 130 -31.35 -26.35 -42.01
CA PRO A 130 -30.94 -25.86 -43.33
C PRO A 130 -31.76 -24.63 -43.75
N VAL A 131 -31.07 -23.63 -44.31
CA VAL A 131 -31.65 -22.38 -44.83
C VAL A 131 -31.95 -22.55 -46.31
N ASP A 132 -33.18 -22.23 -46.71
CA ASP A 132 -33.69 -22.27 -48.08
C ASP A 132 -33.35 -20.97 -48.84
N GLU A 133 -32.82 -21.09 -50.07
CA GLU A 133 -32.44 -19.99 -50.96
C GLU A 133 -33.62 -19.49 -51.79
N THR A 134 -33.69 -18.17 -52.02
CA THR A 134 -34.18 -17.41 -53.22
C THR A 134 -34.60 -16.00 -52.75
N THR A 135 -34.39 -14.85 -53.43
CA THR A 135 -34.19 -14.47 -54.85
C THR A 135 -33.46 -13.10 -54.95
N ASP A 136 -32.83 -12.86 -56.11
CA ASP A 136 -32.18 -11.65 -56.65
C ASP A 136 -32.94 -10.31 -56.53
N GLU A 137 -32.20 -9.19 -56.41
CA GLU A 137 -32.29 -8.07 -57.39
C GLU A 137 -31.08 -7.10 -57.39
N LYS A 138 -30.74 -6.63 -58.60
CA LYS A 138 -29.61 -5.79 -59.06
C LYS A 138 -29.48 -4.39 -58.41
N VAL A 139 -28.24 -3.88 -58.27
CA VAL A 139 -27.85 -2.48 -58.61
C VAL A 139 -26.39 -2.43 -59.11
N VAL A 140 -26.16 -1.60 -60.14
CA VAL A 140 -24.93 -1.37 -60.92
C VAL A 140 -24.14 -0.16 -60.40
N ASP A 141 -22.80 -0.23 -60.53
CA ASP A 141 -21.71 0.71 -60.20
C ASP A 141 -21.93 2.23 -60.44
N PRO A 142 -21.11 3.08 -59.78
CA PRO A 142 -20.02 3.72 -60.56
C PRO A 142 -18.64 3.81 -59.86
N LYS A 143 -17.62 3.45 -60.64
CA LYS A 143 -16.30 4.09 -60.92
C LYS A 143 -15.57 4.90 -59.82
N PRO A 144 -14.31 4.57 -59.46
CA PRO A 144 -13.45 5.37 -58.60
C PRO A 144 -12.62 6.43 -59.35
N VAL A 145 -12.26 7.49 -58.62
CA VAL A 145 -11.49 8.66 -59.05
C VAL A 145 -9.98 8.39 -58.99
N GLU A 146 -9.28 8.81 -60.04
CA GLU A 146 -7.82 8.84 -60.24
C GLU A 146 -7.09 9.77 -59.25
N VAL A 147 -5.98 9.30 -58.68
CA VAL A 147 -4.88 10.18 -58.22
C VAL A 147 -3.57 9.57 -58.72
N VAL A 148 -2.81 10.41 -59.42
CA VAL A 148 -1.58 10.15 -60.16
C VAL A 148 -0.37 10.35 -59.24
N GLU A 149 0.45 9.29 -59.13
CA GLU A 149 1.93 9.18 -59.15
C GLU A 149 2.82 10.14 -58.33
N THR A 150 4.02 9.80 -57.81
CA THR A 150 4.91 8.62 -57.66
C THR A 150 6.09 9.12 -56.74
N PRO A 151 7.29 8.53 -56.68
CA PRO A 151 7.67 7.43 -55.78
C PRO A 151 8.91 7.77 -54.91
N ASP A 152 9.15 7.05 -53.81
CA ASP A 152 10.52 6.93 -53.28
C ASP A 152 10.85 5.46 -52.97
N ASP A 153 11.84 5.04 -53.74
CA ASP A 153 12.80 3.93 -53.73
C ASP A 153 12.78 2.86 -52.62
N GLU A 154 12.89 1.61 -53.07
CA GLU A 154 13.27 0.44 -52.28
C GLU A 154 14.72 0.56 -51.81
N THR A 155 15.03 0.08 -50.59
CA THR A 155 15.79 -1.17 -50.42
C THR A 155 16.07 -1.45 -48.94
N THR A 156 15.92 -2.74 -48.65
CA THR A 156 16.12 -3.48 -47.41
C THR A 156 17.58 -3.52 -46.94
N ASP A 157 17.80 -3.53 -45.62
CA ASP A 157 18.62 -4.58 -45.01
C ASP A 157 18.41 -4.66 -43.49
N ASP A 158 18.13 -5.89 -43.05
CA ASP A 158 17.92 -6.32 -41.67
C ASP A 158 19.17 -6.15 -40.81
N LYS A 159 19.02 -5.60 -39.58
CA LYS A 159 19.79 -6.06 -38.40
C LYS A 159 18.98 -5.93 -37.13
N GLU A 160 18.77 -7.09 -36.50
CA GLU A 160 18.36 -7.26 -35.11
C GLU A 160 19.17 -6.34 -34.17
N GLY A 161 18.44 -5.59 -33.34
CA GLY A 161 18.96 -4.85 -32.21
C GLY A 161 17.88 -4.82 -31.14
N GLU A 162 18.20 -5.36 -29.97
CA GLU A 162 17.35 -5.47 -28.79
C GLU A 162 16.60 -4.17 -28.50
N ALA A 163 15.28 -4.28 -28.35
CA ALA A 163 14.42 -3.18 -27.93
C ALA A 163 14.80 -2.77 -26.50
N GLY A 164 15.64 -1.74 -26.39
CA GLY A 164 15.77 -0.95 -25.18
C GLY A 164 14.40 -0.42 -24.80
N GLU A 165 14.03 -0.64 -23.54
CA GLU A 165 12.81 -0.15 -22.92
C GLU A 165 12.66 1.36 -23.20
N ALA A 166 11.58 1.71 -23.89
CA ALA A 166 11.20 3.09 -24.10
C ALA A 166 10.95 3.75 -22.74
N SER A 167 11.69 4.82 -22.47
CA SER A 167 11.46 5.73 -21.35
C SER A 167 10.05 6.32 -21.45
N ASP A 168 9.14 5.84 -20.60
CA ASP A 168 7.79 6.36 -20.44
C ASP A 168 7.84 7.75 -19.79
N SER A 169 7.65 8.79 -20.59
CA SER A 169 7.62 10.20 -20.19
C SER A 169 6.28 10.58 -19.54
N SER A 170 5.84 9.81 -18.55
CA SER A 170 4.65 10.10 -17.75
C SER A 170 4.95 11.14 -16.66
N PRO A 171 4.04 12.11 -16.37
CA PRO A 171 4.30 13.29 -15.52
C PRO A 171 4.36 13.01 -14.01
N THR A 172 4.92 11.87 -13.60
CA THR A 172 5.19 11.52 -12.19
C THR A 172 6.44 10.63 -12.16
N SER A 173 7.61 11.25 -12.16
CA SER A 173 8.91 10.56 -12.28
C SER A 173 9.44 9.99 -10.96
N TYR A 174 8.58 9.59 -10.02
CA TYR A 174 8.97 8.77 -8.86
C TYR A 174 8.64 7.30 -9.09
N ASN A 175 9.34 6.41 -8.39
CA ASN A 175 9.27 4.97 -8.54
C ASN A 175 7.81 4.48 -8.48
N SER A 176 7.31 4.01 -9.61
CA SER A 176 5.91 3.64 -9.85
C SER A 176 5.58 2.20 -9.52
N THR A 177 6.53 1.48 -8.90
CA THR A 177 6.39 0.05 -8.60
C THR A 177 5.14 -0.23 -7.75
N ALA A 178 4.25 -1.05 -8.31
CA ALA A 178 3.05 -1.53 -7.65
C ALA A 178 3.26 -2.91 -7.01
N ARG A 179 2.51 -3.20 -5.94
CA ARG A 179 2.53 -4.46 -5.19
C ARG A 179 1.12 -5.00 -5.08
N VAL A 180 0.98 -6.26 -4.65
CA VAL A 180 -0.33 -6.90 -4.47
C VAL A 180 -1.26 -6.06 -3.60
N ARG A 181 -0.73 -5.47 -2.53
CA ARG A 181 -1.47 -4.60 -1.60
C ARG A 181 -1.47 -3.14 -2.08
N PRO A 182 -2.51 -2.35 -1.74
CA PRO A 182 -2.44 -0.90 -1.88
C PRO A 182 -1.26 -0.36 -1.06
N GLN A 183 -0.67 0.77 -1.47
CA GLN A 183 0.49 1.36 -0.80
C GLN A 183 0.22 2.84 -0.57
N ILE A 184 0.20 3.28 0.68
CA ILE A 184 0.12 4.71 1.01
C ILE A 184 1.54 5.25 0.92
N ILE A 185 1.85 5.90 -0.20
CA ILE A 185 3.23 6.30 -0.54
C ILE A 185 3.59 7.69 0.00
N ALA A 186 2.60 8.53 0.31
CA ALA A 186 2.82 9.76 1.05
C ALA A 186 1.55 10.19 1.78
N ALA A 187 1.69 10.88 2.91
CA ALA A 187 0.57 11.54 3.56
C ALA A 187 1.03 12.73 4.40
N GLY A 188 0.06 13.56 4.79
CA GLY A 188 0.29 14.74 5.61
C GLY A 188 -0.95 15.62 5.70
N VAL A 189 -0.76 16.95 5.68
CA VAL A 189 -1.84 17.92 5.83
C VAL A 189 -1.73 19.07 4.82
N ALA A 190 -2.87 19.61 4.42
CA ALA A 190 -2.98 20.77 3.55
C ALA A 190 -4.02 21.78 4.09
N PRO A 191 -3.67 23.06 4.29
CA PRO A 191 -2.32 23.59 4.33
C PRO A 191 -1.54 23.07 5.55
N SER A 192 -0.21 23.07 5.48
CA SER A 192 0.66 22.76 6.64
C SER A 192 1.04 24.01 7.43
N LYS A 193 0.77 25.21 6.89
CA LYS A 193 0.83 26.49 7.60
C LYS A 193 -0.56 27.13 7.67
N LEU A 194 -1.14 27.12 8.86
CA LEU A 194 -2.49 27.61 9.14
C LEU A 194 -2.46 29.03 9.71
N ALA A 195 -3.27 29.93 9.14
CA ALA A 195 -3.56 31.20 9.75
C ALA A 195 -4.36 31.00 11.03
N ARG A 196 -4.21 31.88 12.01
CA ARG A 196 -5.05 31.87 13.23
C ARG A 196 -6.55 31.85 12.96
N MET A 197 -6.98 32.44 11.84
CA MET A 197 -8.39 32.56 11.45
C MET A 197 -8.85 31.46 10.51
N ASP A 198 -7.97 30.51 10.15
CA ASP A 198 -8.41 29.32 9.46
C ASP A 198 -9.31 28.50 10.39
N ASP A 199 -10.25 27.78 9.80
CA ASP A 199 -11.26 26.97 10.49
C ASP A 199 -11.21 25.49 10.08
N HIS A 200 -10.31 25.12 9.17
CA HIS A 200 -10.11 23.75 8.74
C HIS A 200 -8.73 23.50 8.17
N PHE A 201 -8.37 22.22 8.07
CA PHE A 201 -7.34 21.69 7.17
C PHE A 201 -7.76 20.32 6.66
N ASP A 202 -7.20 19.91 5.53
CA ASP A 202 -7.36 18.56 5.00
C ASP A 202 -6.19 17.67 5.44
N VAL A 203 -6.50 16.52 6.03
CA VAL A 203 -5.58 15.38 6.05
C VAL A 203 -5.57 14.77 4.67
N VAL A 204 -4.39 14.60 4.06
CA VAL A 204 -4.25 14.13 2.68
C VAL A 204 -3.35 12.90 2.58
N ALA A 205 -3.67 12.00 1.66
CA ALA A 205 -2.89 10.79 1.38
C ALA A 205 -2.80 10.52 -0.13
N LEU A 206 -1.62 10.15 -0.58
CA LEU A 206 -1.34 9.66 -1.92
C LEU A 206 -1.15 8.14 -1.85
N ILE A 207 -1.97 7.40 -2.60
CA ILE A 207 -2.11 5.95 -2.45
C ILE A 207 -2.00 5.28 -3.81
N ARG A 208 -1.04 4.36 -3.93
CA ARG A 208 -0.90 3.50 -5.09
C ARG A 208 -1.83 2.28 -4.98
N PRO A 209 -2.69 2.01 -5.97
CA PRO A 209 -3.51 0.81 -5.98
C PRO A 209 -2.67 -0.47 -6.14
N GLY A 210 -3.22 -1.60 -5.67
CA GLY A 210 -2.64 -2.92 -5.84
C GLY A 210 -3.31 -3.71 -6.98
N VAL A 211 -3.45 -5.03 -6.81
CA VAL A 211 -4.22 -5.87 -7.76
C VAL A 211 -5.72 -5.59 -7.72
N SER A 212 -6.21 -5.10 -6.58
CA SER A 212 -7.60 -4.73 -6.34
C SER A 212 -7.68 -3.23 -6.08
N ARG A 213 -8.81 -2.63 -6.47
CA ARG A 213 -9.03 -1.19 -6.25
C ARG A 213 -9.07 -0.87 -4.76
N ILE A 214 -8.71 0.35 -4.41
CA ILE A 214 -8.87 0.86 -3.05
C ILE A 214 -10.37 1.07 -2.80
N SER A 215 -10.86 0.53 -1.68
CA SER A 215 -12.28 0.58 -1.30
C SER A 215 -12.53 1.47 -0.10
N ALA A 216 -11.60 1.48 0.86
CA ALA A 216 -11.70 2.24 2.08
C ALA A 216 -10.34 2.83 2.43
N VAL A 217 -10.38 4.09 2.84
CA VAL A 217 -9.23 4.79 3.40
C VAL A 217 -9.71 5.43 4.69
N SER A 218 -8.98 5.24 5.79
CA SER A 218 -9.36 5.78 7.08
C SER A 218 -8.19 6.44 7.80
N PHE A 219 -8.44 7.63 8.33
CA PHE A 219 -7.61 8.28 9.32
C PHE A 219 -8.00 7.80 10.71
N GLN A 220 -7.04 7.33 11.50
CA GLN A 220 -7.32 6.72 12.80
C GLN A 220 -6.22 7.03 13.82
N ASN A 221 -6.56 7.01 15.10
CA ASN A 221 -5.54 7.06 16.14
C ASN A 221 -4.91 5.68 16.35
N THR A 222 -3.61 5.65 16.65
CA THR A 222 -2.87 4.38 16.65
C THR A 222 -3.26 3.45 17.80
N LYS A 223 -3.65 4.02 18.95
CA LYS A 223 -4.11 3.27 20.13
C LYS A 223 -5.39 3.86 20.72
N GLY A 224 -6.46 3.88 19.94
CA GLY A 224 -7.77 4.27 20.46
C GLY A 224 -8.92 4.05 19.48
N PRO A 225 -10.10 4.66 19.76
CA PRO A 225 -11.33 4.36 19.04
C PRO A 225 -11.59 5.26 17.82
N LEU A 226 -10.75 6.27 17.57
CA LEU A 226 -10.97 7.22 16.48
C LEU A 226 -10.69 6.52 15.16
N LYS A 227 -11.71 6.44 14.30
CA LYS A 227 -11.58 6.00 12.92
C LYS A 227 -12.53 6.79 12.05
N LEU A 228 -11.97 7.61 11.17
CA LEU A 228 -12.70 8.51 10.28
C LEU A 228 -12.41 8.12 8.83
N GLY A 229 -13.46 7.99 8.02
CA GLY A 229 -13.32 7.70 6.60
C GLY A 229 -12.75 8.89 5.83
N MET A 230 -11.88 8.62 4.88
CA MET A 230 -11.36 9.60 3.92
C MET A 230 -12.08 9.44 2.57
N THR A 231 -12.27 10.53 1.85
CA THR A 231 -12.91 10.56 0.54
C THR A 231 -11.87 10.75 -0.56
N ARG A 232 -12.12 10.19 -1.75
CA ARG A 232 -11.19 10.34 -2.88
C ARG A 232 -11.21 11.79 -3.36
N ALA A 233 -10.04 12.40 -3.42
CA ALA A 233 -9.79 13.79 -3.85
C ALA A 233 -9.28 13.89 -5.30
N GLY A 234 -8.86 12.79 -5.92
CA GLY A 234 -8.43 12.78 -7.33
C GLY A 234 -7.63 11.54 -7.69
N VAL A 235 -7.19 11.46 -8.94
CA VAL A 235 -6.32 10.40 -9.48
C VAL A 235 -5.27 11.07 -10.37
N LEU A 236 -4.00 10.86 -10.06
CA LEU A 236 -2.87 11.37 -10.84
C LEU A 236 -2.72 10.61 -12.16
N ALA A 237 -1.95 11.16 -13.09
CA ALA A 237 -1.72 10.57 -14.41
C ALA A 237 -1.15 9.14 -14.38
N ASN A 238 -0.31 8.80 -13.38
CA ASN A 238 0.21 7.44 -13.21
C ASN A 238 -0.79 6.46 -12.58
N GLY A 239 -1.97 6.92 -12.18
CA GLY A 239 -3.02 6.13 -11.53
C GLY A 239 -2.92 6.06 -10.01
N ASP A 240 -1.97 6.77 -9.39
CA ASP A 240 -1.97 6.94 -7.94
C ASP A 240 -3.19 7.79 -7.53
N GLU A 241 -3.90 7.39 -6.48
CA GLU A 241 -5.14 8.00 -6.02
C GLU A 241 -4.87 8.93 -4.83
N VAL A 242 -5.44 10.15 -4.86
CA VAL A 242 -5.38 11.09 -3.73
C VAL A 242 -6.66 10.96 -2.91
N TYR A 243 -6.52 10.91 -1.58
CA TYR A 243 -7.63 10.88 -0.63
C TYR A 243 -7.49 12.00 0.39
N LYS A 244 -8.62 12.48 0.92
CA LYS A 244 -8.65 13.51 1.93
C LYS A 244 -9.67 13.28 3.05
N LEU A 245 -9.45 13.98 4.17
CA LEU A 245 -10.43 14.17 5.24
C LEU A 245 -10.31 15.61 5.74
N THR A 246 -11.39 16.37 5.67
CA THR A 246 -11.44 17.74 6.21
C THR A 246 -11.72 17.71 7.70
N LEU A 247 -10.83 18.31 8.48
CA LEU A 247 -11.00 18.50 9.92
C LEU A 247 -11.28 19.97 10.21
N PHE A 248 -12.39 20.23 10.89
CA PHE A 248 -12.83 21.57 11.27
C PHE A 248 -12.46 21.88 12.72
N PHE A 249 -12.14 23.14 12.98
CA PHE A 249 -11.88 23.68 14.31
C PHE A 249 -12.36 25.13 14.41
N GLU A 250 -12.52 25.64 15.63
CA GLU A 250 -12.97 27.01 15.84
C GLU A 250 -11.82 27.99 15.53
N PRO A 251 -12.03 29.04 14.71
CA PRO A 251 -11.02 30.07 14.45
C PRO A 251 -10.41 30.63 15.74
N GLY A 252 -9.08 30.67 15.80
CA GLY A 252 -8.32 31.16 16.94
C GLY A 252 -8.19 30.20 18.12
N SER A 253 -8.85 29.04 18.11
CA SER A 253 -8.83 28.09 19.24
C SER A 253 -7.48 27.43 19.51
N LEU A 254 -6.62 27.30 18.49
CA LEU A 254 -5.35 26.59 18.58
C LEU A 254 -4.16 27.49 18.98
N GLY A 255 -4.32 28.82 18.94
CA GLY A 255 -3.25 29.77 19.21
C GLY A 255 -2.08 29.70 18.21
N ASP A 256 -0.93 30.31 18.57
CA ASP A 256 0.32 30.15 17.83
C ASP A 256 1.06 28.93 18.36
N VAL A 257 1.20 27.91 17.53
CA VAL A 257 1.76 26.62 17.93
C VAL A 257 2.33 25.89 16.72
N THR A 258 3.37 25.10 16.96
CA THR A 258 3.88 24.13 15.99
C THR A 258 3.65 22.73 16.55
N PHE A 259 2.96 21.89 15.78
CA PHE A 259 2.83 20.48 16.07
C PHE A 259 3.84 19.71 15.22
N SER A 260 4.90 19.22 15.85
CA SER A 260 5.85 18.32 15.21
C SER A 260 5.41 16.88 15.47
N THR A 261 5.08 16.13 14.42
CA THR A 261 4.65 14.72 14.45
C THR A 261 3.22 14.47 14.89
N ALA A 262 2.37 14.17 13.90
CA ALA A 262 1.08 13.51 14.11
C ALA A 262 1.09 12.04 13.66
N TRP A 263 2.17 11.56 13.06
CA TRP A 263 2.23 10.27 12.38
C TRP A 263 3.08 9.26 13.14
N GLY A 264 2.61 8.02 13.33
CA GLY A 264 3.45 6.94 13.89
C GLY A 264 2.74 5.90 14.75
N SER A 265 3.54 5.08 15.43
CA SER A 265 3.08 3.88 16.17
C SER A 265 2.70 4.14 17.64
N LYS A 266 3.06 5.30 18.19
CA LYS A 266 2.98 5.61 19.63
C LYS A 266 1.56 6.06 20.04
N PRO A 267 1.18 5.92 21.32
CA PRO A 267 -0.06 6.51 21.83
C PRO A 267 -0.13 8.02 21.54
N GLY A 268 -1.29 8.49 21.07
CA GLY A 268 -1.49 9.91 20.71
C GLY A 268 -1.06 10.27 19.28
N GLN A 269 -0.45 9.33 18.54
CA GLN A 269 -0.19 9.49 17.11
C GLN A 269 -1.34 8.91 16.27
N PHE A 270 -1.32 9.26 14.99
CA PHE A 270 -2.32 8.91 14.00
C PHE A 270 -1.69 8.16 12.83
N ASN A 271 -2.52 7.36 12.18
CA ASN A 271 -2.18 6.59 11.00
C ASN A 271 -3.26 6.74 9.95
N ILE A 272 -2.89 6.48 8.70
CA ILE A 272 -3.86 6.29 7.61
C ILE A 272 -3.80 4.84 7.20
N VAL A 273 -4.95 4.19 7.06
CA VAL A 273 -5.05 2.80 6.62
C VAL A 273 -5.82 2.77 5.31
N ALA A 274 -5.24 2.14 4.30
CA ALA A 274 -5.89 1.88 3.02
C ALA A 274 -6.19 0.38 2.92
N MET A 275 -7.39 0.05 2.48
CA MET A 275 -7.86 -1.32 2.27
C MET A 275 -8.38 -1.49 0.84
N ASP A 276 -8.17 -2.67 0.27
CA ASP A 276 -8.67 -3.02 -1.06
C ASP A 276 -10.15 -3.43 -1.06
N GLU A 277 -10.78 -3.52 -2.24
CA GLU A 277 -12.19 -3.95 -2.42
C GLU A 277 -12.47 -5.34 -1.85
N ALA A 278 -11.48 -6.23 -1.81
CA ALA A 278 -11.62 -7.53 -1.19
C ALA A 278 -11.60 -7.48 0.34
N GLN A 279 -11.18 -6.36 0.95
CA GLN A 279 -10.90 -6.22 2.39
C GLN A 279 -9.86 -7.23 2.90
N ILE A 280 -8.97 -7.69 2.02
CA ILE A 280 -7.94 -8.69 2.33
C ILE A 280 -6.59 -8.00 2.49
N ASN A 281 -6.30 -7.02 1.62
CA ASN A 281 -5.01 -6.34 1.60
C ASN A 281 -5.13 -4.94 2.17
N SER A 282 -4.14 -4.57 2.99
CA SER A 282 -4.06 -3.22 3.54
C SER A 282 -2.62 -2.71 3.62
N HIS A 283 -2.51 -1.40 3.79
CA HIS A 283 -1.27 -0.72 4.15
C HIS A 283 -1.56 0.40 5.13
N THR A 284 -0.61 0.66 6.03
CA THR A 284 -0.72 1.69 7.07
C THR A 284 0.41 2.69 6.91
N TYR A 285 0.08 3.97 6.72
CA TYR A 285 1.05 5.06 6.78
C TYR A 285 1.29 5.45 8.25
N PRO A 286 2.55 5.72 8.67
CA PRO A 286 3.76 5.94 7.85
C PRO A 286 4.69 4.71 7.70
N HIS A 287 4.15 3.49 7.69
CA HIS A 287 5.00 2.30 7.70
C HIS A 287 5.72 2.12 6.36
N LEU A 288 7.03 1.84 6.43
CA LEU A 288 7.79 1.25 5.34
C LEU A 288 7.92 -0.24 5.60
N LEU A 289 7.30 -1.07 4.75
CA LEU A 289 7.29 -2.51 4.90
C LEU A 289 8.36 -3.16 4.04
N VAL A 290 9.07 -4.16 4.59
CA VAL A 290 10.05 -4.98 3.85
C VAL A 290 9.63 -6.44 3.94
N GLY A 291 9.57 -7.15 2.81
CA GLY A 291 9.14 -8.55 2.77
C GLY A 291 9.10 -9.14 1.37
N TYR A 292 8.45 -10.29 1.19
CA TYR A 292 8.34 -10.96 -0.11
C TYR A 292 7.15 -10.42 -0.90
N PHE A 293 7.29 -9.21 -1.42
CA PHE A 293 6.25 -8.48 -2.17
C PHE A 293 6.69 -8.26 -3.62
N PRO A 294 6.54 -9.23 -4.54
CA PRO A 294 7.02 -9.07 -5.91
C PRO A 294 6.33 -7.88 -6.60
N ALA A 295 7.01 -7.29 -7.59
CA ALA A 295 6.43 -6.25 -8.44
C ALA A 295 5.23 -6.79 -9.22
N LEU A 296 4.19 -5.99 -9.29
CA LEU A 296 3.07 -6.25 -10.19
C LEU A 296 3.40 -5.72 -11.60
N PRO A 297 3.07 -6.48 -12.65
CA PRO A 297 2.98 -5.93 -14.00
C PRO A 297 1.98 -4.78 -14.03
N ALA A 298 2.25 -3.73 -14.81
CA ALA A 298 1.39 -2.55 -14.91
C ALA A 298 -0.06 -2.88 -15.31
N SER A 299 -0.23 -3.89 -16.18
CA SER A 299 -1.55 -4.40 -16.62
C SER A 299 -2.37 -5.06 -15.52
N SER A 300 -1.73 -5.47 -14.42
CA SER A 300 -2.38 -6.11 -13.28
C SER A 300 -2.74 -5.13 -12.17
N VAL A 301 -2.39 -3.84 -12.32
CA VAL A 301 -2.70 -2.80 -11.34
C VAL A 301 -4.11 -2.28 -11.59
N ALA A 302 -4.95 -2.27 -10.56
CA ALA A 302 -6.33 -1.82 -10.63
C ALA A 302 -6.46 -0.28 -10.66
N LYS A 303 -5.85 0.36 -11.65
CA LYS A 303 -5.85 1.82 -11.81
C LYS A 303 -7.25 2.37 -12.14
N ARG A 304 -7.51 3.59 -11.69
CA ARG A 304 -8.64 4.40 -12.14
C ARG A 304 -8.17 5.40 -13.21
N PRO A 305 -9.08 5.90 -14.07
CA PRO A 305 -8.75 7.00 -14.97
C PRO A 305 -8.28 8.23 -14.18
N ALA A 306 -7.28 8.92 -14.72
CA ALA A 306 -6.82 10.19 -14.17
C ALA A 306 -7.97 11.21 -14.12
N THR A 307 -7.97 12.05 -13.09
CA THR A 307 -8.90 13.17 -12.96
C THR A 307 -8.27 14.44 -13.50
N SER A 308 -9.08 15.38 -13.98
CA SER A 308 -8.63 16.69 -14.49
C SER A 308 -8.31 17.72 -13.39
N SER A 309 -8.61 17.40 -12.13
CA SER A 309 -8.34 18.27 -11.00
C SER A 309 -8.27 17.49 -9.69
N LEU A 310 -7.44 17.98 -8.77
CA LEU A 310 -7.36 17.51 -7.39
C LEU A 310 -8.24 18.36 -6.49
N SER A 311 -8.94 17.72 -5.56
CA SER A 311 -9.92 18.36 -4.67
C SER A 311 -9.51 18.19 -3.20
N TYR A 312 -8.44 18.86 -2.79
CA TYR A 312 -8.10 19.11 -1.39
C TYR A 312 -7.75 20.58 -1.21
N ASP A 313 -7.73 21.03 0.04
CA ASP A 313 -7.44 22.42 0.39
C ASP A 313 -6.23 22.95 -0.35
N ASP A 314 -6.47 23.94 -1.19
CA ASP A 314 -5.54 24.47 -2.16
C ASP A 314 -4.99 25.85 -1.77
N ARG A 315 -5.33 26.33 -0.56
CA ARG A 315 -4.93 27.64 -0.07
C ARG A 315 -3.41 27.80 -0.05
N VAL A 316 -2.95 28.94 -0.58
CA VAL A 316 -1.53 29.28 -0.72
C VAL A 316 -1.13 30.22 0.43
N ARG A 317 0.14 30.14 0.82
CA ARG A 317 0.76 30.97 1.86
C ARG A 317 2.01 31.62 1.30
N ALA A 318 2.50 32.68 1.93
CA ALA A 318 3.72 33.34 1.48
C ALA A 318 4.95 32.41 1.57
N SER A 319 4.99 31.52 2.56
CA SER A 319 6.04 30.51 2.70
C SER A 319 5.70 29.25 1.91
N PRO A 320 6.69 28.54 1.35
CA PRO A 320 6.47 27.20 0.83
C PRO A 320 6.01 26.25 1.95
N GLN A 321 5.30 25.19 1.58
CA GLN A 321 4.68 24.24 2.51
C GLN A 321 4.91 22.81 2.05
N VAL A 322 5.48 21.96 2.91
CA VAL A 322 5.59 20.52 2.64
C VAL A 322 4.31 19.86 3.14
N LEU A 323 3.43 19.47 2.20
CA LEU A 323 2.09 18.97 2.52
C LEU A 323 2.09 17.48 2.85
N MET A 324 2.82 16.69 2.06
CA MET A 324 2.90 15.24 2.20
C MET A 324 4.35 14.79 2.05
N ALA A 325 4.71 13.70 2.73
CA ALA A 325 5.95 12.98 2.48
C ALA A 325 5.76 11.47 2.67
N GLY A 326 6.68 10.66 2.14
CA GLY A 326 6.67 9.21 2.35
C GLY A 326 7.63 8.47 1.43
N TYR A 327 7.31 7.21 1.14
CA TYR A 327 8.18 6.26 0.44
C TYR A 327 7.47 5.68 -0.78
N SER A 328 8.18 5.54 -1.90
CA SER A 328 7.67 4.92 -3.12
C SER A 328 8.67 3.90 -3.67
N PRO A 329 8.35 2.59 -3.66
CA PRO A 329 7.20 1.98 -2.99
C PRO A 329 7.30 2.08 -1.46
N ALA A 330 6.14 2.12 -0.77
CA ALA A 330 6.08 1.98 0.69
C ALA A 330 6.11 0.50 1.13
N ILE A 331 5.96 -0.42 0.18
CA ILE A 331 6.09 -1.86 0.37
C ILE A 331 7.24 -2.37 -0.51
N VAL A 332 8.37 -2.66 0.13
CA VAL A 332 9.64 -3.01 -0.47
C VAL A 332 9.83 -4.53 -0.51
N ASN A 333 10.21 -5.06 -1.65
CA ASN A 333 10.61 -6.45 -1.80
C ASN A 333 12.01 -6.67 -1.20
N VAL A 334 12.27 -7.83 -0.61
CA VAL A 334 13.62 -8.24 -0.18
C VAL A 334 14.67 -8.24 -1.29
N ALA A 335 14.27 -8.32 -2.55
CA ALA A 335 15.13 -8.25 -3.74
C ALA A 335 15.25 -6.84 -4.34
N ASP A 336 14.49 -5.86 -3.84
CA ASP A 336 14.68 -4.47 -4.23
C ASP A 336 16.01 -3.94 -3.68
N ASN A 337 16.57 -2.95 -4.36
CA ASN A 337 17.78 -2.23 -3.98
C ASN A 337 17.56 -0.71 -3.91
N GLN A 338 16.32 -0.26 -4.11
CA GLN A 338 15.98 1.15 -4.06
C GLN A 338 14.52 1.39 -3.68
N PHE A 339 14.27 2.54 -3.06
CA PHE A 339 12.96 3.19 -3.00
C PHE A 339 13.17 4.71 -3.06
N ASP A 340 12.16 5.44 -3.46
CA ASP A 340 12.18 6.90 -3.46
C ASP A 340 11.60 7.43 -2.17
N VAL A 341 12.24 8.44 -1.57
CA VAL A 341 11.58 9.33 -0.62
C VAL A 341 10.93 10.44 -1.42
N ILE A 342 9.62 10.63 -1.25
CA ILE A 342 8.87 11.65 -2.01
C ILE A 342 8.31 12.73 -1.09
N ALA A 343 8.14 13.93 -1.64
CA ALA A 343 7.49 15.06 -0.99
C ALA A 343 6.54 15.76 -1.97
N VAL A 344 5.38 16.17 -1.50
CA VAL A 344 4.47 17.07 -2.22
C VAL A 344 4.49 18.42 -1.53
N ILE A 345 4.83 19.46 -2.29
CA ILE A 345 5.13 20.78 -1.76
C ILE A 345 4.30 21.82 -2.49
N ARG A 346 3.60 22.65 -1.71
CA ARG A 346 2.94 23.85 -2.22
C ARG A 346 3.93 25.01 -2.28
N PRO A 347 4.18 25.59 -3.46
CA PRO A 347 5.01 26.78 -3.59
C PRO A 347 4.46 27.96 -2.77
N GLY A 348 5.37 28.83 -2.34
CA GLY A 348 5.03 30.10 -1.70
C GLY A 348 5.01 31.27 -2.68
N LEU A 349 5.20 32.48 -2.17
CA LEU A 349 5.32 33.69 -2.98
C LEU A 349 6.62 33.70 -3.80
N LEU A 350 7.70 33.20 -3.22
CA LEU A 350 8.99 33.08 -3.88
C LEU A 350 9.17 31.64 -4.39
N PRO A 351 9.85 31.44 -5.54
CA PRO A 351 10.17 30.11 -6.03
C PRO A 351 10.96 29.30 -4.99
N ILE A 352 10.83 27.98 -5.03
CA ILE A 352 11.61 27.09 -4.17
C ILE A 352 13.09 27.15 -4.59
N GLU A 353 13.98 27.31 -3.62
CA GLU A 353 15.43 27.30 -3.83
C GLU A 353 15.97 25.87 -3.75
N HIS A 354 15.63 25.17 -2.67
CA HIS A 354 16.03 23.78 -2.46
C HIS A 354 15.06 23.04 -1.54
N VAL A 355 15.02 21.72 -1.72
CA VAL A 355 14.29 20.77 -0.89
C VAL A 355 15.29 19.73 -0.40
N VAL A 356 15.34 19.48 0.90
CA VAL A 356 16.37 18.62 1.48
C VAL A 356 15.76 17.67 2.50
N LEU A 357 16.03 16.37 2.32
CA LEU A 357 15.80 15.36 3.35
C LEU A 357 16.99 15.33 4.32
N LYS A 358 16.70 15.39 5.62
CA LYS A 358 17.73 15.41 6.68
C LYS A 358 17.36 14.45 7.80
N GLN A 359 18.37 13.83 8.39
CA GLN A 359 18.25 13.27 9.74
C GLN A 359 18.47 14.38 10.77
N ASN A 360 17.69 14.42 11.84
CA ASN A 360 17.66 15.58 12.76
C ASN A 360 19.00 15.87 13.43
N ASP A 361 19.66 14.84 13.97
CA ASP A 361 20.97 14.92 14.64
C ASP A 361 22.05 14.07 13.93
N GLY A 362 21.93 13.92 12.61
CA GLY A 362 22.83 13.13 11.79
C GLY A 362 23.58 13.93 10.73
N LEU A 363 24.55 13.29 10.09
CA LEU A 363 25.22 13.82 8.89
C LEU A 363 24.41 13.57 7.60
N PHE A 364 23.37 12.74 7.68
CA PHE A 364 22.54 12.42 6.54
C PHE A 364 21.78 13.67 6.07
N ARG A 365 22.11 14.12 4.86
CA ARG A 365 21.52 15.29 4.20
C ARG A 365 21.58 15.08 2.70
N HIS A 366 20.42 15.03 2.05
CA HIS A 366 20.32 14.86 0.61
C HIS A 366 19.33 15.83 0.01
N GLU A 367 19.74 16.48 -1.06
CA GLU A 367 18.86 17.31 -1.88
C GLU A 367 17.85 16.43 -2.61
N MET A 368 16.63 16.93 -2.73
CA MET A 368 15.55 16.27 -3.46
C MET A 368 15.37 16.95 -4.81
N GLU A 369 15.15 16.15 -5.83
CA GLU A 369 14.98 16.58 -7.21
C GLU A 369 13.51 16.88 -7.48
N TRP A 370 13.24 17.98 -8.19
CA TRP A 370 11.90 18.26 -8.71
C TRP A 370 11.53 17.24 -9.80
N VAL A 371 10.30 16.75 -9.76
CA VAL A 371 9.82 15.64 -10.59
C VAL A 371 8.65 16.04 -11.47
N ALA A 372 7.67 16.72 -10.88
CA ALA A 372 6.41 17.03 -11.54
C ALA A 372 5.67 18.17 -10.84
N GLU A 373 4.70 18.72 -11.55
CA GLU A 373 3.68 19.61 -10.99
C GLU A 373 2.31 18.95 -11.19
N THR A 374 1.47 19.04 -10.16
CA THR A 374 0.10 18.52 -10.17
C THR A 374 -0.88 19.61 -10.62
N ASP A 375 -2.09 19.22 -11.04
CA ASP A 375 -3.06 20.15 -11.63
C ASP A 375 -3.47 21.32 -10.70
N ASN A 376 -3.29 21.19 -9.39
CA ASN A 376 -3.57 22.26 -8.41
C ASN A 376 -2.33 23.12 -8.10
N GLY A 377 -1.23 22.98 -8.85
CA GLY A 377 0.01 23.74 -8.71
C GLY A 377 0.99 23.21 -7.65
N ASP A 378 0.66 22.09 -6.99
CA ASP A 378 1.56 21.49 -6.00
C ASP A 378 2.66 20.69 -6.73
N GLN A 379 3.89 20.82 -6.25
CA GLN A 379 5.09 20.25 -6.85
C GLN A 379 5.52 18.96 -6.15
N ILE A 380 5.92 17.97 -6.92
CA ILE A 380 6.43 16.70 -6.41
C ILE A 380 7.96 16.71 -6.49
N TYR A 381 8.60 16.36 -5.39
CA TYR A 381 10.05 16.17 -5.29
C TYR A 381 10.37 14.74 -4.86
N LYS A 382 11.53 14.22 -5.25
CA LYS A 382 12.00 12.90 -4.82
C LYS A 382 13.48 12.89 -4.45
N MET A 383 13.88 11.89 -3.68
CA MET A 383 15.26 11.45 -3.54
C MET A 383 15.29 9.93 -3.68
N VAL A 384 16.16 9.42 -4.54
CA VAL A 384 16.33 7.97 -4.72
C VAL A 384 17.25 7.43 -3.63
N TYR A 385 16.71 6.61 -2.73
CA TYR A 385 17.49 5.93 -1.70
C TYR A 385 17.96 4.57 -2.22
N LEU A 386 19.25 4.50 -2.55
CA LEU A 386 19.91 3.26 -2.94
C LEU A 386 20.46 2.52 -1.72
N TYR A 387 20.30 1.20 -1.69
CA TYR A 387 20.81 0.35 -0.62
C TYR A 387 21.22 -1.02 -1.15
N GLU A 388 22.04 -1.74 -0.38
CA GLU A 388 22.41 -3.11 -0.71
C GLU A 388 21.22 -4.06 -0.49
N VAL A 389 20.96 -4.95 -1.44
CA VAL A 389 19.86 -5.94 -1.33
C VAL A 389 19.97 -6.69 0.00
N GLY A 390 18.88 -6.69 0.78
CA GLY A 390 18.81 -7.31 2.11
C GLY A 390 19.33 -6.46 3.27
N SER A 391 19.90 -5.26 3.03
CA SER A 391 20.40 -4.39 4.12
C SER A 391 19.29 -3.79 4.99
N LEU A 392 18.05 -3.76 4.48
CA LEU A 392 16.85 -3.39 5.24
C LEU A 392 16.25 -4.59 6.01
N GLY A 393 17.00 -5.69 6.10
CA GLY A 393 16.60 -6.93 6.73
C GLY A 393 15.98 -7.95 5.77
N THR A 394 16.09 -9.21 6.15
CA THR A 394 15.60 -10.36 5.37
C THR A 394 14.61 -11.17 6.20
N PRO A 395 13.34 -10.75 6.29
CA PRO A 395 12.32 -11.53 6.98
C PRO A 395 12.14 -12.90 6.30
N GLY A 396 11.48 -13.84 6.99
CA GLY A 396 11.02 -15.08 6.39
C GLY A 396 9.94 -14.85 5.32
N LYS A 397 9.65 -15.86 4.50
CA LYS A 397 8.73 -15.75 3.34
C LYS A 397 7.31 -15.30 3.67
N THR A 398 6.87 -15.54 4.90
CA THR A 398 5.52 -15.21 5.40
C THR A 398 5.50 -14.08 6.41
N THR A 399 6.67 -13.50 6.72
CA THR A 399 6.83 -12.42 7.69
C THR A 399 7.28 -11.14 6.99
N GLU A 400 7.08 -10.00 7.64
CA GLU A 400 7.49 -8.69 7.14
C GLU A 400 8.15 -7.87 8.26
N ILE A 401 9.06 -6.98 7.90
CA ILE A 401 9.64 -5.97 8.79
C ILE A 401 8.87 -4.68 8.55
N SER A 402 8.51 -3.99 9.63
CA SER A 402 7.82 -2.70 9.55
C SER A 402 8.63 -1.61 10.24
N TYR A 403 8.99 -0.57 9.49
CA TYR A 403 9.61 0.65 10.02
C TYR A 403 8.53 1.73 10.16
N THR A 404 8.17 2.09 11.39
CA THR A 404 6.92 2.82 11.70
C THR A 404 7.09 4.27 12.14
N ASP A 405 8.28 4.67 12.57
CA ASP A 405 8.49 5.97 13.25
C ASP A 405 9.70 6.73 12.69
N LEU A 406 9.84 6.72 11.37
CA LEU A 406 10.97 7.35 10.67
C LEU A 406 10.84 8.88 10.59
N TRP A 407 9.62 9.43 10.64
CA TRP A 407 9.35 10.87 10.58
C TRP A 407 9.14 11.46 11.98
N GLY A 408 9.70 12.64 12.25
CA GLY A 408 9.42 13.41 13.45
C GLY A 408 10.62 14.21 13.96
N PRO A 409 10.56 14.82 15.16
CA PRO A 409 11.59 15.71 15.69
C PRO A 409 12.67 14.98 16.49
N GLU A 410 12.54 13.68 16.76
CA GLU A 410 13.52 12.95 17.58
C GLU A 410 14.86 12.85 16.83
N ALA A 411 15.98 12.80 17.56
CA ALA A 411 17.35 12.87 17.03
C ALA A 411 17.61 11.95 15.82
N GLN A 412 17.09 10.72 15.86
CA GLN A 412 17.30 9.70 14.84
C GLN A 412 16.27 9.73 13.70
N GLN A 413 15.22 10.54 13.83
CA GLN A 413 14.17 10.67 12.83
C GLN A 413 14.56 11.64 11.72
N PHE A 414 13.80 11.58 10.64
CA PHE A 414 13.99 12.35 9.43
C PHE A 414 12.94 13.45 9.31
N ARG A 415 13.34 14.50 8.59
CA ARG A 415 12.48 15.62 8.19
C ARG A 415 12.81 16.05 6.77
N ILE A 416 11.82 16.62 6.09
CA ILE A 416 12.02 17.29 4.80
C ILE A 416 11.92 18.78 5.03
N GLU A 417 12.92 19.54 4.60
CA GLU A 417 12.95 20.99 4.71
C GLU A 417 12.89 21.60 3.31
N VAL A 418 11.95 22.52 3.11
CA VAL A 418 11.86 23.35 1.91
C VAL A 418 12.22 24.79 2.26
N VAL A 419 13.00 25.42 1.40
CA VAL A 419 13.44 26.81 1.53
C VAL A 419 13.18 27.55 0.21
N ASP A 420 12.67 28.78 0.30
CA ASP A 420 12.45 29.64 -0.87
C ASP A 420 13.71 30.42 -1.29
N GLN A 421 13.69 30.98 -2.50
CA GLN A 421 14.80 31.78 -3.04
C GLN A 421 15.15 32.94 -2.11
N GLY A 422 16.42 33.01 -1.73
CA GLY A 422 16.94 34.02 -0.81
C GLY A 422 16.80 33.63 0.66
N GLY A 423 16.39 32.39 0.95
CA GLY A 423 16.35 31.83 2.30
C GLY A 423 15.43 32.57 3.26
N GLN A 424 14.39 33.24 2.75
CA GLN A 424 13.55 34.13 3.55
C GLN A 424 12.48 33.35 4.30
N ARG A 425 12.01 32.24 3.72
CA ARG A 425 10.94 31.42 4.28
C ARG A 425 11.22 29.95 4.09
N SER A 426 10.72 29.17 5.02
CA SER A 426 10.89 27.72 5.03
C SER A 426 9.71 27.01 5.67
N HIS A 427 9.63 25.71 5.44
CA HIS A 427 8.75 24.79 6.15
C HIS A 427 9.42 23.44 6.31
N LYS A 428 9.03 22.68 7.33
CA LYS A 428 9.55 21.36 7.61
C LYS A 428 8.42 20.35 7.73
N PHE A 429 8.56 19.18 7.10
CA PHE A 429 7.70 18.04 7.38
C PHE A 429 8.30 17.21 8.53
N PRO A 430 7.51 16.71 9.50
CA PRO A 430 6.03 16.70 9.55
C PRO A 430 5.42 17.83 10.40
N ASP A 431 5.98 19.04 10.37
CA ASP A 431 5.44 20.14 11.17
C ASP A 431 4.12 20.65 10.60
N ILE A 432 3.21 21.01 11.51
CA ILE A 432 2.01 21.79 11.24
C ILE A 432 2.14 23.07 12.04
N GLU A 433 2.24 24.20 11.36
CA GLU A 433 2.47 25.49 12.01
C GLU A 433 1.20 26.33 11.98
N ILE A 434 0.80 26.85 13.14
CA ILE A 434 -0.34 27.76 13.27
C ILE A 434 0.20 29.11 13.72
N GLY A 435 -0.18 30.17 12.99
CA GLY A 435 0.32 31.49 13.29
C GLY A 435 -0.12 32.57 12.29
N ASN A 436 0.76 33.55 12.08
CA ASN A 436 0.53 34.63 11.12
C ASN A 436 0.90 34.19 9.69
N PHE A 437 0.07 33.33 9.12
CA PHE A 437 0.21 32.83 7.75
C PHE A 437 -1.02 33.21 6.92
N PRO A 438 -1.20 34.49 6.56
CA PRO A 438 -2.37 34.90 5.79
C PRO A 438 -2.42 34.18 4.44
N GLU A 439 -3.64 33.91 3.99
CA GLU A 439 -3.88 33.36 2.66
C GLU A 439 -3.47 34.33 1.57
N LEU A 440 -2.83 33.81 0.53
CA LEU A 440 -2.57 34.54 -0.70
C LEU A 440 -3.63 34.22 -1.74
N PRO A 441 -4.10 35.21 -2.52
CA PRO A 441 -4.91 34.95 -3.69
C PRO A 441 -4.09 34.14 -4.70
N ARG A 442 -4.74 33.12 -5.29
CA ARG A 442 -4.20 32.35 -6.41
C ARG A 442 -4.25 33.13 -7.72
#